data_AF-A0ABD5VIP9-F1
#
_entry.id   AF-A0ABD5VIP9-F1
#
_cell.length_a   1.000
_cell.length_b   1.000
_cell.length_c   1.000
_cell.angle_alpha   90.00
_cell.angle_beta   90.00
_cell.angle_gamma   90.00
#
_symmetry.space_group_name_H-M   'P 1'
#
loop_
_entity.id
_entity.type
_entity.pdbx_description
1 polymer ?
#
loop_
_entity_poly.entity_id
_entity_poly.type
_entity_poly.pdbx_seq_one_letter_code
_entity_poly.pdbx_strand_id
1 'polypeptide(L)'
;MSDDRGSDDGTEREWGDDRGTDDGAEPELGEDTGWTDDGDEWNDPASLRENDPGRDGSADATGGRVEAGADSTLAPWETGVGTGGFLRAFGEAVGVIVLSLVVALVLALGTGLVMLLAGFEVTSTPTLIVSLTGTQAGFAVGVYAYLRWRNEPISNLGVAVPDVKGLVLVVGGLLATLALSLSASIAVTLLELQPAQNATTSQAQSDPTSLLLLIPVMLLVVGPCEELLFRGVVQRRIRERTSAPVAIVLGGALFASIHFVALIGDLSAVATTIGILFFPSLVFGAIYEYGKNIVVNALVHGLYNSVLLALSYLALQFAPESAGSDGAAAVLDVIAILL
;
A
#
# COMPACT_ATOMS: atom_id res chain seq x y z
N MET A 1 -0.51 69.55 -44.84
CA MET A 1 0.01 68.17 -44.78
C MET A 1 -0.90 67.41 -43.83
N SER A 2 -2.19 67.20 -44.19
CA SER A 2 -2.74 66.07 -44.99
C SER A 2 -2.52 64.73 -44.27
N ASP A 3 -3.51 64.26 -43.48
CA ASP A 3 -4.67 63.38 -43.85
C ASP A 3 -4.20 61.91 -43.90
N ASP A 4 -4.86 60.87 -43.37
CA ASP A 4 -6.28 60.45 -43.29
C ASP A 4 -6.50 59.62 -42.00
N ARG A 5 -7.58 59.71 -41.22
CA ARG A 5 -9.03 59.41 -41.42
C ARG A 5 -9.39 57.93 -41.62
N GLY A 6 -10.41 57.50 -40.87
CA GLY A 6 -11.07 56.20 -41.00
C GLY A 6 -11.98 55.90 -39.81
N SER A 7 -13.06 56.67 -39.68
CA SER A 7 -14.21 56.44 -38.78
C SER A 7 -15.45 56.24 -39.65
N ASP A 8 -16.31 55.28 -39.29
CA ASP A 8 -17.76 55.19 -39.53
C ASP A 8 -18.18 53.74 -39.24
N ASP A 9 -19.41 53.37 -38.87
CA ASP A 9 -20.60 53.97 -38.26
C ASP A 9 -21.58 52.77 -38.06
N GLY A 10 -22.57 52.86 -37.17
CA GLY A 10 -24.00 52.64 -37.51
C GLY A 10 -24.41 51.17 -37.80
N THR A 11 -25.49 50.58 -37.29
CA THR A 11 -26.77 51.10 -36.78
C THR A 11 -27.55 49.98 -36.06
N GLU A 12 -28.45 50.42 -35.19
CA GLU A 12 -29.45 49.67 -34.43
C GLU A 12 -30.67 49.18 -35.26
N ARG A 13 -31.48 48.28 -34.63
CA ARG A 13 -32.94 48.00 -34.81
C ARG A 13 -33.33 47.33 -36.14
N GLU A 14 -34.36 46.47 -36.25
CA GLU A 14 -35.72 46.57 -35.70
C GLU A 14 -36.46 45.22 -35.80
N TRP A 15 -37.59 45.16 -35.10
CA TRP A 15 -38.55 44.07 -34.93
C TRP A 15 -39.38 43.73 -36.19
N GLY A 16 -39.97 42.53 -36.22
CA GLY A 16 -41.06 42.19 -37.14
C GLY A 16 -41.67 40.82 -36.82
N ASP A 17 -42.75 40.82 -36.03
CA ASP A 17 -43.77 39.77 -35.98
C ASP A 17 -44.39 39.58 -37.38
N ASP A 18 -44.76 38.35 -37.75
CA ASP A 18 -45.97 38.13 -38.53
C ASP A 18 -46.53 36.71 -38.32
N ARG A 19 -47.80 36.68 -37.91
CA ARG A 19 -48.67 35.50 -37.82
C ARG A 19 -49.27 35.19 -39.19
N GLY A 20 -49.48 33.93 -39.48
CA GLY A 20 -50.29 33.48 -40.62
C GLY A 20 -50.87 32.09 -40.37
N THR A 21 -52.17 32.06 -40.08
CA THR A 21 -53.09 30.92 -39.97
C THR A 21 -53.44 30.37 -41.36
N ASP A 22 -53.67 29.06 -41.51
CA ASP A 22 -54.90 28.52 -42.16
C ASP A 22 -55.03 26.99 -42.06
N ASP A 23 -56.06 26.58 -41.32
CA ASP A 23 -57.13 25.60 -41.59
C ASP A 23 -57.06 24.56 -42.73
N GLY A 24 -57.63 23.38 -42.42
CA GLY A 24 -58.14 22.40 -43.40
C GLY A 24 -58.07 20.95 -42.92
N ALA A 25 -58.99 20.49 -42.06
CA ALA A 25 -60.18 19.71 -42.45
C ALA A 25 -59.92 18.22 -42.81
N GLU A 26 -60.28 17.35 -41.85
CA GLU A 26 -60.65 15.92 -42.00
C GLU A 26 -61.86 15.76 -42.98
N PRO A 27 -62.23 14.58 -43.55
CA PRO A 27 -62.57 13.38 -42.74
C PRO A 27 -62.63 11.96 -43.37
N GLU A 28 -62.95 11.01 -42.45
CA GLU A 28 -63.73 9.76 -42.58
C GLU A 28 -63.11 8.39 -42.96
N LEU A 29 -63.17 7.50 -41.95
CA LEU A 29 -63.79 6.16 -41.88
C LEU A 29 -63.30 4.99 -42.77
N GLY A 30 -62.97 3.88 -42.08
CA GLY A 30 -62.92 2.53 -42.65
C GLY A 30 -62.43 1.49 -41.63
N GLU A 31 -63.36 0.73 -41.05
CA GLU A 31 -63.08 -0.50 -40.29
C GLU A 31 -62.57 -1.60 -41.23
N ASP A 32 -61.50 -2.34 -40.88
CA ASP A 32 -61.49 -3.80 -41.09
C ASP A 32 -60.36 -4.52 -40.30
N THR A 33 -60.68 -5.79 -40.09
CA THR A 33 -60.14 -6.92 -39.33
C THR A 33 -58.66 -7.33 -39.48
N GLY A 34 -58.13 -7.98 -38.42
CA GLY A 34 -57.53 -9.32 -38.55
C GLY A 34 -55.99 -9.49 -38.54
N TRP A 35 -55.50 -10.08 -37.43
CA TRP A 35 -54.43 -11.10 -37.32
C TRP A 35 -52.93 -10.80 -37.60
N THR A 36 -52.14 -11.00 -36.52
CA THR A 36 -50.82 -11.66 -36.37
C THR A 36 -49.61 -11.22 -37.19
N ASP A 37 -48.51 -10.85 -36.52
CA ASP A 37 -47.36 -11.75 -36.20
C ASP A 37 -46.04 -10.96 -36.11
N ASP A 38 -45.27 -11.29 -35.08
CA ASP A 38 -43.81 -11.19 -34.85
C ASP A 38 -42.92 -10.20 -35.63
N GLY A 39 -42.02 -9.54 -34.86
CA GLY A 39 -40.69 -9.19 -35.37
C GLY A 39 -40.13 -7.85 -34.90
N ASP A 40 -39.31 -7.89 -33.84
CA ASP A 40 -38.07 -7.14 -33.64
C ASP A 40 -37.95 -5.71 -34.20
N GLU A 41 -38.19 -4.70 -33.34
CA GLU A 41 -37.65 -3.35 -33.53
C GLU A 41 -36.76 -2.90 -32.36
N TRP A 42 -35.49 -2.80 -32.73
CA TRP A 42 -34.43 -1.96 -32.18
C TRP A 42 -34.92 -0.64 -31.57
N ASN A 43 -34.52 -0.33 -30.34
CA ASN A 43 -34.39 1.07 -29.90
C ASN A 43 -33.23 1.24 -28.89
N ASP A 44 -32.25 2.04 -29.32
CA ASP A 44 -31.09 2.56 -28.58
C ASP A 44 -31.50 3.84 -27.78
N PRO A 45 -30.66 4.47 -26.94
CA PRO A 45 -30.87 4.58 -25.50
C PRO A 45 -30.86 6.05 -25.05
N ALA A 46 -32.02 6.67 -24.87
CA ALA A 46 -32.04 8.05 -24.36
C ALA A 46 -33.34 8.36 -23.65
N SER A 47 -33.40 8.11 -22.34
CA SER A 47 -34.19 8.91 -21.38
C SER A 47 -34.38 8.21 -20.03
N LEU A 48 -33.33 7.98 -19.23
CA LEU A 48 -33.47 7.85 -17.77
C LEU A 48 -32.20 8.35 -17.07
N ARG A 49 -31.99 9.66 -17.12
CA ARG A 49 -31.18 10.38 -16.12
C ARG A 49 -32.00 11.56 -15.65
N GLU A 50 -32.95 11.27 -14.76
CA GLU A 50 -33.56 12.27 -13.91
C GLU A 50 -33.00 12.10 -12.50
N ASN A 51 -32.53 13.22 -11.96
CA ASN A 51 -31.94 13.35 -10.64
C ASN A 51 -32.99 13.05 -9.56
N ASP A 52 -32.69 12.14 -8.64
CA ASP A 52 -33.42 12.00 -7.37
C ASP A 52 -32.51 12.45 -6.21
N PRO A 53 -32.75 13.63 -5.60
CA PRO A 53 -32.05 14.07 -4.41
C PRO A 53 -32.83 13.59 -3.18
N GLY A 54 -32.53 12.39 -2.70
CA GLY A 54 -32.93 11.98 -1.35
C GLY A 54 -33.47 10.56 -1.24
N ARG A 55 -32.59 9.63 -0.86
CA ARG A 55 -32.95 8.38 -0.18
C ARG A 55 -31.81 8.00 0.76
N ASP A 56 -31.95 8.48 1.99
CA ASP A 56 -32.45 7.71 3.14
C ASP A 56 -31.41 6.73 3.69
N GLY A 57 -30.75 7.18 4.76
CA GLY A 57 -29.92 6.35 5.60
C GLY A 57 -30.77 5.28 6.26
N SER A 58 -30.98 4.16 5.57
CA SER A 58 -31.21 2.89 6.21
C SER A 58 -29.86 2.34 6.65
N ALA A 59 -29.49 2.70 7.88
CA ALA A 59 -28.51 1.96 8.62
C ALA A 59 -29.05 0.53 8.78
N ASP A 60 -28.56 -0.37 7.92
CA ASP A 60 -28.79 -1.81 8.09
C ASP A 60 -28.17 -2.22 9.43
N ALA A 61 -29.04 -2.46 10.41
CA ALA A 61 -28.72 -2.85 11.77
C ALA A 61 -28.34 -4.35 11.85
N THR A 62 -27.45 -4.78 10.95
CA THR A 62 -26.89 -6.14 10.89
C THR A 62 -25.37 -6.11 10.88
N GLY A 63 -24.72 -5.44 11.85
CA GLY A 63 -23.27 -5.57 12.05
C GLY A 63 -22.43 -5.38 10.77
N GLY A 64 -22.89 -4.49 9.88
CA GLY A 64 -22.38 -4.31 8.53
C GLY A 64 -20.94 -3.83 8.53
N ARG A 65 -20.06 -4.71 8.06
CA ARG A 65 -18.62 -4.55 7.96
C ARG A 65 -18.28 -3.32 7.10
N VAL A 66 -17.55 -2.35 7.65
CA VAL A 66 -16.91 -1.31 6.83
C VAL A 66 -15.63 -1.92 6.27
N GLU A 67 -15.73 -2.62 5.14
CA GLU A 67 -14.53 -3.07 4.42
C GLU A 67 -13.80 -1.84 3.86
N ALA A 68 -12.53 -1.68 4.22
CA ALA A 68 -11.75 -0.52 3.84
C ALA A 68 -11.33 -0.56 2.37
N GLY A 69 -11.27 0.63 1.76
CA GLY A 69 -10.96 0.81 0.35
C GLY A 69 -12.23 0.92 -0.51
N ALA A 70 -12.22 1.85 -1.47
CA ALA A 70 -13.32 2.03 -2.43
C ALA A 70 -13.49 0.84 -3.39
N ASP A 71 -12.57 -0.13 -3.33
CA ASP A 71 -12.50 -1.35 -4.13
C ASP A 71 -12.88 -2.61 -3.34
N SER A 72 -13.39 -2.48 -2.11
CA SER A 72 -13.68 -3.63 -1.24
C SER A 72 -14.67 -4.64 -1.82
N THR A 73 -15.54 -4.21 -2.73
CA THR A 73 -16.51 -5.08 -3.41
C THR A 73 -16.03 -5.64 -4.75
N LEU A 74 -14.84 -5.24 -5.23
CA LEU A 74 -14.32 -5.66 -6.53
C LEU A 74 -13.61 -7.01 -6.46
N ALA A 75 -13.75 -7.81 -7.52
CA ALA A 75 -13.02 -9.06 -7.61
C ALA A 75 -11.50 -8.80 -7.77
N PRO A 76 -10.61 -9.70 -7.28
CA PRO A 76 -9.17 -9.49 -7.33
C PRO A 76 -8.57 -9.31 -8.74
N TRP A 77 -9.21 -9.87 -9.77
CA TRP A 77 -8.79 -9.75 -11.17
C TRP A 77 -9.29 -8.47 -11.84
N GLU A 78 -10.21 -7.74 -11.22
CA GLU A 78 -10.76 -6.50 -11.74
C GLU A 78 -9.87 -5.31 -11.37
N THR A 79 -9.78 -4.32 -12.26
CA THR A 79 -9.09 -3.07 -11.97
C THR A 79 -9.85 -2.27 -10.92
N GLY A 80 -9.12 -1.67 -9.96
CA GLY A 80 -9.74 -0.88 -8.90
C GLY A 80 -10.44 0.38 -9.42
N VAL A 81 -11.22 1.02 -8.55
CA VAL A 81 -11.90 2.29 -8.86
C VAL A 81 -10.98 3.48 -8.56
N GLY A 82 -10.63 4.29 -9.55
CA GLY A 82 -9.83 5.52 -9.35
C GLY A 82 -9.83 6.47 -10.56
N THR A 83 -9.39 7.73 -10.38
CA THR A 83 -9.38 8.80 -11.42
C THR A 83 -7.98 9.20 -11.89
N GLY A 84 -7.69 9.26 -13.21
CA GLY A 84 -6.32 9.40 -13.79
C GLY A 84 -5.79 8.14 -14.54
N GLY A 85 -4.47 8.00 -14.74
CA GLY A 85 -3.84 6.82 -15.38
C GLY A 85 -2.84 6.06 -14.50
N PHE A 86 -2.41 4.87 -14.92
CA PHE A 86 -1.44 4.02 -14.18
C PHE A 86 -0.14 4.75 -13.83
N LEU A 87 0.47 5.46 -14.78
CA LEU A 87 1.73 6.18 -14.55
C LEU A 87 1.63 7.22 -13.45
N ARG A 88 0.48 7.90 -13.34
CA ARG A 88 0.22 8.84 -12.25
C ARG A 88 0.09 8.12 -10.91
N ALA A 89 -0.63 6.99 -10.87
CA ALA A 89 -0.78 6.21 -9.65
C ALA A 89 0.56 5.66 -9.14
N PHE A 90 1.36 5.10 -10.05
CA PHE A 90 2.70 4.61 -9.74
C PHE A 90 3.64 5.75 -9.32
N GLY A 91 3.61 6.89 -10.03
CA GLY A 91 4.39 8.07 -9.69
C GLY A 91 4.02 8.67 -8.32
N GLU A 92 2.74 8.69 -7.96
CA GLU A 92 2.29 9.09 -6.62
C GLU A 92 2.77 8.11 -5.55
N ALA A 93 2.70 6.80 -5.81
CA ALA A 93 3.19 5.78 -4.88
C ALA A 93 4.70 5.91 -4.63
N VAL A 94 5.50 6.08 -5.68
CA VAL A 94 6.95 6.34 -5.58
C VAL A 94 7.21 7.68 -4.89
N GLY A 95 6.44 8.72 -5.20
CA GLY A 95 6.58 10.04 -4.58
C GLY A 95 6.38 10.01 -3.06
N VAL A 96 5.40 9.26 -2.58
CA VAL A 96 5.19 9.05 -1.14
C VAL A 96 6.34 8.28 -0.51
N ILE A 97 6.85 7.24 -1.17
CA ILE A 97 8.02 6.49 -0.68
C ILE A 97 9.22 7.43 -0.52
N VAL A 98 9.52 8.24 -1.54
CA VAL A 98 10.64 9.19 -1.50
C VAL A 98 10.45 10.22 -0.39
N LEU A 99 9.26 10.79 -0.27
CA LEU A 99 8.94 11.73 0.82
C LEU A 99 9.17 11.08 2.20
N SER A 100 8.61 9.89 2.41
CA SER A 100 8.74 9.12 3.64
C SER A 100 10.20 8.82 3.96
N LEU A 101 11.00 8.42 2.97
CA LEU A 101 12.44 8.13 3.14
C LEU A 101 13.24 9.39 3.48
N VAL A 102 12.96 10.53 2.86
CA VAL A 102 13.64 11.80 3.17
C VAL A 102 13.33 12.25 4.60
N VAL A 103 12.05 12.21 5.00
CA VAL A 103 11.66 12.57 6.38
C VAL A 103 12.25 11.58 7.39
N ALA A 104 12.20 10.28 7.08
CA ALA A 104 12.79 9.22 7.90
C ALA A 104 14.30 9.43 8.09
N LEU A 105 15.03 9.75 7.03
CA LEU A 105 16.47 10.04 7.11
C LEU A 105 16.75 11.25 8.00
N VAL A 106 16.01 12.34 7.83
CA VAL A 106 16.17 13.55 8.65
C VAL A 106 15.91 13.24 10.14
N LEU A 107 14.85 12.49 10.44
CA LEU A 107 14.52 12.11 11.81
C LEU A 107 15.52 11.12 12.41
N ALA A 108 15.99 10.13 11.64
CA ALA A 108 17.01 9.19 12.08
C ALA A 108 18.33 9.88 12.40
N LEU A 109 18.79 10.79 11.52
CA LEU A 109 20.01 11.57 11.75
C LEU A 109 19.86 12.54 12.92
N GLY A 110 18.71 13.24 13.01
CA GLY A 110 18.44 14.18 14.08
C GLY A 110 18.40 13.49 15.45
N THR A 111 17.69 12.37 15.54
CA THR A 111 17.61 11.58 16.79
C THR A 111 18.95 10.92 17.14
N GLY A 112 19.68 10.41 16.16
CA GLY A 112 21.05 9.90 16.35
C GLY A 112 22.02 10.97 16.87
N LEU A 113 21.96 12.20 16.33
CA LEU A 113 22.75 13.32 16.81
C LEU A 113 22.39 13.71 18.25
N VAL A 114 21.09 13.73 18.59
CA VAL A 114 20.65 13.98 19.97
C VAL A 114 21.21 12.93 20.93
N MET A 115 21.17 11.64 20.56
CA MET A 115 21.73 10.56 21.36
C MET A 115 23.25 10.72 21.55
N LEU A 116 23.97 11.05 20.46
CA LEU A 116 25.41 11.31 20.52
C LEU A 116 25.75 12.47 21.47
N LEU A 117 25.01 13.58 21.37
CA LEU A 117 25.18 14.74 22.25
C LEU A 117 24.81 14.45 23.72
N ALA A 118 23.90 13.49 23.95
CA ALA A 118 23.56 12.98 25.27
C ALA A 118 24.59 11.98 25.83
N GLY A 119 25.66 11.69 25.09
CA GLY A 119 26.77 10.84 25.52
C GLY A 119 26.61 9.35 25.20
N PHE A 120 25.62 8.98 24.37
CA PHE A 120 25.49 7.60 23.89
C PHE A 120 26.40 7.33 22.69
N GLU A 121 26.93 6.12 22.61
CA GLU A 121 27.64 5.65 21.43
C GLU A 121 26.68 5.48 20.25
N VAL A 122 27.18 5.70 19.03
CA VAL A 122 26.41 5.55 17.79
C VAL A 122 25.92 4.10 17.63
N THR A 123 26.74 3.14 18.05
CA THR A 123 26.47 1.70 18.01
C THR A 123 25.78 1.18 19.28
N SER A 124 25.27 2.04 20.15
CA SER A 124 24.58 1.56 21.36
C SER A 124 23.13 1.15 21.06
N THR A 125 22.63 0.15 21.78
CA THR A 125 21.24 -0.32 21.67
C THR A 125 20.21 0.80 21.83
N PRO A 126 20.34 1.75 22.78
CA PRO A 126 19.44 2.90 22.87
C PRO A 126 19.45 3.77 21.61
N THR A 127 20.63 4.04 21.03
CA THR A 127 20.75 4.84 19.80
C THR A 127 20.08 4.12 18.63
N LEU A 128 20.24 2.80 18.51
CA LEU A 128 19.56 1.99 17.49
C LEU A 128 18.03 2.09 17.63
N ILE A 129 17.49 1.89 18.83
CA ILE A 129 16.03 1.95 19.08
C ILE A 129 15.48 3.34 18.75
N VAL A 130 16.15 4.40 19.20
CA VAL A 130 15.73 5.78 19.00
C VAL A 130 15.79 6.18 17.52
N SER A 131 16.88 5.85 16.82
CA SER A 131 17.03 6.14 15.39
C SER A 131 16.05 5.34 14.54
N LEU A 132 15.84 4.05 14.83
CA LEU A 132 14.83 3.21 14.18
C LEU A 132 13.42 3.77 14.38
N THR A 133 13.09 4.18 15.60
CA THR A 133 11.79 4.83 15.89
C THR A 133 11.64 6.14 15.12
N GLY A 134 12.72 6.92 14.99
CA GLY A 134 12.76 8.13 14.17
C GLY A 134 12.50 7.85 12.69
N THR A 135 13.13 6.81 12.13
CA THR A 135 12.87 6.35 10.76
C THR A 135 11.40 6.03 10.54
N GLN A 136 10.80 5.22 11.44
CA GLN A 136 9.41 4.80 11.33
C GLN A 136 8.42 5.95 11.53
N ALA A 137 8.74 6.91 12.39
CA ALA A 137 7.98 8.16 12.51
C ALA A 137 7.98 8.94 11.18
N GLY A 138 9.08 8.91 10.42
CA GLY A 138 9.15 9.51 9.08
C GLY A 138 8.18 8.87 8.09
N PHE A 139 8.00 7.56 8.14
CA PHE A 139 7.01 6.85 7.33
C PHE A 139 5.59 7.25 7.73
N ALA A 140 5.29 7.28 9.02
CA ALA A 140 3.99 7.72 9.52
C ALA A 140 3.67 9.18 9.10
N VAL A 141 4.64 10.08 9.17
CA VAL A 141 4.50 11.48 8.72
C VAL A 141 4.27 11.54 7.21
N GLY A 142 5.00 10.78 6.40
CA GLY A 142 4.81 10.73 4.96
C GLY A 142 3.44 10.20 4.55
N VAL A 143 2.97 9.13 5.19
CA VAL A 143 1.60 8.60 5.02
C VAL A 143 0.57 9.66 5.39
N TYR A 144 0.71 10.29 6.56
CA TYR A 144 -0.20 11.34 7.00
C TYR A 144 -0.24 12.51 6.01
N ALA A 145 0.91 13.00 5.56
CA ALA A 145 1.00 14.09 4.59
C ALA A 145 0.31 13.72 3.26
N TYR A 146 0.50 12.49 2.77
CA TYR A 146 -0.16 12.00 1.57
C TYR A 146 -1.68 11.93 1.70
N LEU A 147 -2.19 11.33 2.80
CA LEU A 147 -3.62 11.24 3.05
C LEU A 147 -4.27 12.62 3.14
N ARG A 148 -3.59 13.58 3.79
CA ARG A 148 -4.03 14.97 3.85
C ARG A 148 -4.05 15.64 2.48
N TRP A 149 -3.03 15.43 1.66
CA TRP A 149 -2.97 15.95 0.29
C TRP A 149 -4.10 15.39 -0.58
N ARG A 150 -4.47 14.12 -0.39
CA ARG A 150 -5.57 13.44 -1.09
C ARG A 150 -6.94 13.65 -0.47
N ASN A 151 -7.02 14.32 0.67
CA ASN A 151 -8.24 14.48 1.47
C ASN A 151 -8.92 13.13 1.79
N GLU A 152 -8.11 12.10 2.07
CA GLU A 152 -8.57 10.74 2.39
C GLU A 152 -8.51 10.51 3.90
N PRO A 153 -9.60 10.04 4.54
CA PRO A 153 -9.59 9.71 5.96
C PRO A 153 -8.78 8.43 6.22
N ILE A 154 -8.15 8.35 7.40
CA ILE A 154 -7.36 7.18 7.80
C ILE A 154 -8.19 5.89 7.91
N SER A 155 -9.51 6.01 8.07
CA SER A 155 -10.44 4.87 8.04
C SER A 155 -10.38 4.10 6.72
N ASN A 156 -9.99 4.74 5.62
CA ASN A 156 -9.82 4.08 4.32
C ASN A 156 -8.66 3.07 4.29
N LEU A 157 -7.80 3.08 5.33
CA LEU A 157 -6.71 2.10 5.47
C LEU A 157 -7.15 0.82 6.20
N GLY A 158 -8.38 0.77 6.74
CA GLY A 158 -8.84 -0.42 7.48
C GLY A 158 -8.23 -0.54 8.86
N VAL A 159 -8.18 0.57 9.60
CA VAL A 159 -7.79 0.56 11.01
C VAL A 159 -8.96 0.01 11.84
N ALA A 160 -8.97 -1.30 12.05
CA ALA A 160 -10.01 -2.00 12.81
C ALA A 160 -9.42 -3.12 13.67
N VAL A 161 -10.06 -3.41 14.80
CA VAL A 161 -9.67 -4.54 15.66
C VAL A 161 -9.86 -5.86 14.88
N PRO A 162 -8.89 -6.79 14.89
CA PRO A 162 -9.03 -8.07 14.20
C PRO A 162 -10.23 -8.87 14.71
N ASP A 163 -11.08 -9.31 13.78
CA ASP A 163 -12.12 -10.30 14.03
C ASP A 163 -11.56 -11.72 13.92
N VAL A 164 -12.40 -12.76 14.03
CA VAL A 164 -11.96 -14.16 13.92
C VAL A 164 -11.28 -14.43 12.57
N LYS A 165 -11.81 -13.88 11.48
CA LYS A 165 -11.17 -13.97 10.15
C LYS A 165 -9.78 -13.30 10.18
N GLY A 166 -9.69 -12.11 10.76
CA GLY A 166 -8.44 -11.39 10.99
C GLY A 166 -7.42 -12.21 11.77
N LEU A 167 -7.83 -12.88 12.86
CA LEU A 167 -6.94 -13.75 13.63
C LEU A 167 -6.46 -14.97 12.84
N VAL A 168 -7.33 -15.58 12.03
CA VAL A 168 -6.93 -16.66 11.11
C VAL A 168 -5.94 -16.16 10.08
N LEU A 169 -6.14 -14.96 9.53
CA LEU A 169 -5.19 -14.31 8.62
C LEU A 169 -3.86 -13.99 9.32
N VAL A 170 -3.88 -13.60 10.61
CA VAL A 170 -2.65 -13.37 11.37
C VAL A 170 -1.84 -14.66 11.47
N VAL A 171 -2.46 -15.76 11.91
CA VAL A 171 -1.77 -17.04 12.09
C VAL A 171 -1.32 -17.61 10.74
N GLY A 172 -2.22 -17.66 9.75
CA GLY A 172 -1.91 -18.18 8.42
C GLY A 172 -0.86 -17.34 7.70
N GLY A 173 -0.95 -16.02 7.80
CA GLY A 173 0.03 -15.09 7.24
C GLY A 173 1.41 -15.27 7.86
N LEU A 174 1.50 -15.37 9.19
CA LEU A 174 2.75 -15.60 9.90
C LEU A 174 3.41 -16.92 9.48
N LEU A 175 2.64 -18.02 9.41
CA LEU A 175 3.17 -19.31 8.99
C LEU A 175 3.63 -19.29 7.52
N ALA A 176 2.87 -18.62 6.64
CA ALA A 176 3.23 -18.49 5.24
C ALA A 176 4.50 -17.63 5.05
N THR A 177 4.64 -16.52 5.77
CA THR A 177 5.84 -15.68 5.71
C THR A 177 7.06 -16.42 6.24
N LEU A 178 6.96 -17.12 7.37
CA LEU A 178 8.06 -17.92 7.91
C LEU A 178 8.45 -19.05 6.95
N ALA A 179 7.49 -19.74 6.35
CA ALA A 179 7.75 -20.80 5.38
C ALA A 179 8.46 -20.28 4.12
N LEU A 180 8.04 -19.14 3.57
CA LEU A 180 8.69 -18.51 2.42
C LEU A 180 10.09 -18.02 2.76
N SER A 181 10.27 -17.41 3.93
CA SER A 181 11.57 -16.97 4.43
C SER A 181 12.54 -18.13 4.61
N LEU A 182 12.09 -19.23 5.23
CA LEU A 182 12.90 -20.44 5.34
C LEU A 182 13.27 -20.98 3.96
N SER A 183 12.32 -21.00 3.03
CA SER A 183 12.55 -21.46 1.64
C SER A 183 13.56 -20.58 0.90
N ALA A 184 13.44 -19.26 1.05
CA ALA A 184 14.40 -18.29 0.48
C ALA A 184 15.79 -18.48 1.08
N SER A 185 15.89 -18.72 2.39
CA SER A 185 17.16 -18.96 3.07
C SER A 185 17.83 -20.24 2.60
N ILE A 186 17.07 -21.33 2.44
CA ILE A 186 17.57 -22.58 1.86
C ILE A 186 18.09 -22.33 0.44
N ALA A 187 17.36 -21.57 -0.38
CA ALA A 187 17.80 -21.24 -1.73
C ALA A 187 19.11 -20.44 -1.74
N VAL A 188 19.25 -19.45 -0.85
CA VAL A 188 20.47 -18.65 -0.66
C VAL A 188 21.66 -19.54 -0.31
N THR A 189 21.49 -20.47 0.63
CA THR A 189 22.54 -21.44 0.99
C THR A 189 22.91 -22.36 -0.17
N LEU A 190 21.92 -22.90 -0.89
CA LEU A 190 22.15 -23.80 -2.04
C LEU A 190 22.83 -23.11 -3.22
N LEU A 191 22.60 -21.80 -3.37
CA LEU A 191 23.20 -20.97 -4.42
C LEU A 191 24.50 -20.30 -3.98
N GLU A 192 24.97 -20.58 -2.76
CA GLU A 192 26.16 -19.97 -2.14
C GLU A 192 26.13 -18.43 -2.17
N LEU A 193 24.94 -17.85 -2.10
CA LEU A 193 24.75 -16.41 -2.08
C LEU A 193 25.05 -15.85 -0.68
N GLN A 194 25.57 -14.63 -0.63
CA GLN A 194 25.87 -13.92 0.62
C GLN A 194 24.89 -12.75 0.76
N PRO A 195 24.15 -12.61 1.86
CA PRO A 195 23.31 -11.44 2.10
C PRO A 195 24.12 -10.22 2.51
N ALA A 196 23.55 -9.05 2.33
CA ALA A 196 24.07 -7.83 2.94
C ALA A 196 23.76 -7.78 4.44
N GLN A 197 24.61 -7.09 5.19
CA GLN A 197 24.42 -6.83 6.61
C GLN A 197 23.57 -5.58 6.86
N ASN A 198 23.03 -5.44 8.07
CA ASN A 198 22.35 -4.24 8.51
C ASN A 198 22.71 -3.87 9.96
N ALA A 199 22.20 -2.73 10.45
CA ALA A 199 22.50 -2.25 11.79
C ALA A 199 22.01 -3.20 12.90
N THR A 200 20.87 -3.87 12.68
CA THR A 200 20.29 -4.83 13.63
C THR A 200 21.17 -6.07 13.75
N THR A 201 21.59 -6.67 12.64
CA THR A 201 22.46 -7.85 12.64
C THR A 201 23.84 -7.52 13.24
N SER A 202 24.38 -6.34 12.92
CA SER A 202 25.64 -5.87 13.49
C SER A 202 25.54 -5.68 15.01
N GLN A 203 24.43 -5.11 15.49
CA GLN A 203 24.21 -4.92 16.92
C GLN A 203 24.05 -6.24 17.66
N ALA A 204 23.32 -7.18 17.06
CA ALA A 204 23.09 -8.52 17.60
C ALA A 204 24.39 -9.26 17.94
N GLN A 205 25.41 -9.10 17.10
CA GLN A 205 26.73 -9.71 17.31
C GLN A 205 27.48 -9.11 18.51
N SER A 206 27.24 -7.83 18.81
CA SER A 206 27.88 -7.13 19.94
C SER A 206 27.14 -7.31 21.26
N ASP A 207 25.80 -7.29 21.22
CA ASP A 207 24.90 -7.43 22.36
C ASP A 207 23.65 -8.19 21.90
N PRO A 208 23.60 -9.53 22.04
CA PRO A 208 22.43 -10.31 21.67
C PRO A 208 21.15 -9.90 22.40
N THR A 209 21.26 -9.32 23.61
CA THR A 209 20.09 -8.89 24.40
C THR A 209 19.33 -7.76 23.72
N SER A 210 20.00 -6.97 22.88
CA SER A 210 19.39 -5.92 22.06
C SER A 210 18.23 -6.44 21.19
N LEU A 211 18.31 -7.68 20.72
CA LEU A 211 17.27 -8.33 19.90
C LEU A 211 15.95 -8.44 20.66
N LEU A 212 15.99 -8.77 21.95
CA LEU A 212 14.80 -8.87 22.78
C LEU A 212 14.12 -7.50 23.00
N LEU A 213 14.93 -6.44 23.08
CA LEU A 213 14.43 -5.07 23.21
C LEU A 213 13.81 -4.55 21.90
N LEU A 214 14.23 -5.09 20.75
CA LEU A 214 13.67 -4.73 19.45
C LEU A 214 12.32 -5.42 19.16
N ILE A 215 11.99 -6.53 19.81
CA ILE A 215 10.69 -7.22 19.64
C ILE A 215 9.48 -6.27 19.81
N PRO A 216 9.32 -5.52 20.92
CA PRO A 216 8.21 -4.58 21.05
C PRO A 216 8.25 -3.47 20.01
N VAL A 217 9.45 -3.04 19.58
CA VAL A 217 9.61 -2.03 18.53
C VAL A 217 9.12 -2.58 17.18
N MET A 218 9.40 -3.85 16.87
CA MET A 218 8.91 -4.50 15.65
C MET A 218 7.39 -4.59 15.61
N LEU A 219 6.76 -4.95 16.74
CA LEU A 219 5.31 -5.10 16.84
C LEU A 219 4.56 -3.77 16.85
N LEU A 220 5.06 -2.78 17.58
CA LEU A 220 4.32 -1.56 17.88
C LEU A 220 4.70 -0.37 16.99
N VAL A 221 5.86 -0.43 16.33
CA VAL A 221 6.39 0.69 15.55
C VAL A 221 6.67 0.27 14.12
N VAL A 222 7.60 -0.66 13.88
CA VAL A 222 8.05 -1.03 12.52
C VAL A 222 6.91 -1.62 11.69
N GLY A 223 6.30 -2.72 12.16
CA GLY A 223 5.19 -3.37 11.46
C GLY A 223 4.05 -2.38 11.13
N PRO A 224 3.52 -1.63 12.11
CA PRO A 224 2.49 -0.63 11.84
C PRO A 224 2.89 0.45 10.83
N CYS A 225 4.06 1.09 11.00
CA CYS A 225 4.48 2.21 10.16
C CYS A 225 4.78 1.78 8.72
N GLU A 226 5.43 0.64 8.54
CA GLU A 226 5.72 0.11 7.20
C GLU A 226 4.46 -0.38 6.49
N GLU A 227 3.57 -1.08 7.18
CA GLU A 227 2.32 -1.52 6.57
C GLU A 227 1.44 -0.33 6.18
N LEU A 228 1.33 0.71 7.02
CA LEU A 228 0.64 1.95 6.66
C LEU A 228 1.14 2.55 5.35
N LEU A 229 2.47 2.59 5.15
CA LEU A 229 3.08 3.11 3.93
C LEU A 229 2.85 2.18 2.75
N PHE A 230 3.24 0.92 2.86
CA PHE A 230 3.30 0.04 1.72
C PHE A 230 1.95 -0.56 1.34
N ARG A 231 1.11 -0.91 2.31
CA ARG A 231 -0.18 -1.57 2.06
C ARG A 231 -1.29 -0.54 2.07
N GLY A 232 -1.27 0.34 3.06
CA GLY A 232 -2.24 1.43 3.19
C GLY A 232 -2.17 2.46 2.06
N VAL A 233 -0.97 2.77 1.55
CA VAL A 233 -0.79 3.79 0.50
C VAL A 233 -0.28 3.19 -0.82
N VAL A 234 0.91 2.61 -0.86
CA VAL A 234 1.58 2.23 -2.12
C VAL A 234 0.79 1.17 -2.90
N GLN A 235 0.50 0.02 -2.28
CA GLN A 235 -0.25 -1.06 -2.90
C GLN A 235 -1.67 -0.62 -3.25
N ARG A 236 -2.40 0.02 -2.32
CA ARG A 236 -3.74 0.53 -2.58
C ARG A 236 -3.76 1.49 -3.77
N ARG A 237 -2.77 2.38 -3.86
CA ARG A 237 -2.70 3.35 -4.94
C ARG A 237 -2.47 2.68 -6.31
N ILE A 238 -1.64 1.64 -6.36
CA ILE A 238 -1.44 0.85 -7.58
C ILE A 238 -2.70 0.04 -7.90
N ARG A 239 -3.34 -0.54 -6.87
CA ARG A 239 -4.59 -1.34 -6.96
C ARG A 239 -5.77 -0.56 -7.54
N GLU A 240 -5.84 0.76 -7.32
CA GLU A 240 -6.80 1.65 -8.00
C GLU A 240 -6.71 1.61 -9.54
N ARG A 241 -5.62 1.05 -10.10
CA ARG A 241 -5.36 1.03 -11.56
C ARG A 241 -4.96 -0.29 -12.15
N THR A 242 -4.81 -1.30 -11.33
CA THR A 242 -4.42 -2.62 -11.75
C THR A 242 -5.25 -3.66 -11.02
N SER A 243 -5.15 -4.91 -11.47
CA SER A 243 -5.63 -6.04 -10.68
C SER A 243 -4.81 -6.18 -9.39
N ALA A 244 -5.35 -6.91 -8.41
CA ALA A 244 -4.67 -7.16 -7.16
C ALA A 244 -3.30 -7.85 -7.31
N PRO A 245 -3.12 -8.89 -8.15
CA PRO A 245 -1.81 -9.53 -8.33
C PRO A 245 -0.73 -8.55 -8.78
N VAL A 246 -1.06 -7.64 -9.71
CA VAL A 246 -0.11 -6.62 -10.19
C VAL A 246 0.24 -5.63 -9.08
N ALA A 247 -0.75 -5.18 -8.30
CA ALA A 247 -0.54 -4.27 -7.19
C ALA A 247 0.31 -4.91 -6.07
N ILE A 248 0.08 -6.20 -5.78
CA ILE A 248 0.85 -6.97 -4.79
C ILE A 248 2.30 -7.13 -5.24
N VAL A 249 2.54 -7.49 -6.50
CA VAL A 249 3.90 -7.67 -7.03
C VAL A 249 4.66 -6.34 -7.07
N LEU A 250 4.05 -5.28 -7.62
CA LEU A 250 4.71 -3.97 -7.70
C LEU A 250 4.89 -3.33 -6.32
N GLY A 251 3.89 -3.43 -5.44
CA GLY A 251 3.98 -2.94 -4.06
C GLY A 251 5.05 -3.69 -3.27
N GLY A 252 5.11 -5.02 -3.41
CA GLY A 252 6.14 -5.86 -2.81
C GLY A 252 7.54 -5.58 -3.32
N ALA A 253 7.70 -5.36 -4.64
CA ALA A 253 8.97 -4.98 -5.23
C ALA A 253 9.46 -3.61 -4.70
N LEU A 254 8.56 -2.62 -4.60
CA LEU A 254 8.88 -1.31 -4.01
C LEU A 254 9.24 -1.44 -2.53
N PHE A 255 8.51 -2.24 -1.76
CA PHE A 255 8.82 -2.55 -0.35
C PHE A 255 10.22 -3.15 -0.19
N ALA A 256 10.52 -4.22 -0.92
CA ALA A 256 11.82 -4.88 -0.83
C ALA A 256 12.96 -3.95 -1.27
N SER A 257 12.75 -3.20 -2.36
CA SER A 257 13.77 -2.33 -2.93
C SER A 257 14.25 -1.27 -1.94
N ILE A 258 13.37 -0.60 -1.20
CA ILE A 258 13.78 0.51 -0.31
C ILE A 258 14.78 0.11 0.77
N HIS A 259 14.87 -1.18 1.10
CA HIS A 259 15.80 -1.68 2.11
C HIS A 259 17.26 -1.45 1.70
N PHE A 260 17.55 -1.19 0.42
CA PHE A 260 18.89 -0.83 -0.05
C PHE A 260 19.54 0.29 0.79
N VAL A 261 18.75 1.22 1.35
CA VAL A 261 19.27 2.36 2.15
C VAL A 261 19.83 1.93 3.51
N ALA A 262 19.45 0.75 4.00
CA ALA A 262 19.82 0.24 5.31
C ALA A 262 20.78 -0.96 5.23
N LEU A 263 21.15 -1.38 4.02
CA LEU A 263 22.00 -2.54 3.75
C LEU A 263 23.46 -2.14 3.52
N ILE A 264 24.37 -2.93 4.06
CA ILE A 264 25.81 -2.79 3.95
C ILE A 264 26.35 -4.06 3.30
N GLY A 265 26.92 -3.94 2.11
CA GLY A 265 27.46 -5.05 1.34
C GLY A 265 27.74 -4.63 -0.09
N ASP A 266 28.30 -5.55 -0.88
CA ASP A 266 28.41 -5.35 -2.32
C ASP A 266 27.03 -5.44 -3.01
N LEU A 267 26.99 -5.12 -4.31
CA LEU A 267 25.75 -5.13 -5.07
C LEU A 267 25.09 -6.52 -5.12
N SER A 268 25.87 -7.59 -5.12
CA SER A 268 25.36 -8.96 -5.13
C SER A 268 24.69 -9.29 -3.80
N ALA A 269 25.30 -8.86 -2.70
CA ALA A 269 24.77 -9.06 -1.36
C ALA A 269 23.49 -8.27 -1.12
N VAL A 270 23.45 -7.01 -1.56
CA VAL A 270 22.24 -6.18 -1.52
C VAL A 270 21.12 -6.79 -2.35
N ALA A 271 21.43 -7.25 -3.58
CA ALA A 271 20.44 -7.89 -4.44
C ALA A 271 19.88 -9.20 -3.84
N THR A 272 20.73 -9.97 -3.17
CA THR A 272 20.34 -11.20 -2.46
C THR A 272 19.34 -10.88 -1.35
N THR A 273 19.65 -9.91 -0.47
CA THR A 273 18.74 -9.51 0.62
C THR A 273 17.43 -8.94 0.09
N ILE A 274 17.45 -8.09 -0.94
CA ILE A 274 16.23 -7.59 -1.58
C ILE A 274 15.39 -8.75 -2.14
N GLY A 275 16.02 -9.75 -2.76
CA GLY A 275 15.35 -10.95 -3.25
C GLY A 275 14.67 -11.75 -2.14
N ILE A 276 15.32 -11.90 -0.98
CA ILE A 276 14.75 -12.56 0.20
C ILE A 276 13.53 -11.80 0.70
N LEU A 277 13.64 -10.48 0.86
CA LEU A 277 12.56 -9.62 1.39
C LEU A 277 11.35 -9.53 0.46
N PHE A 278 11.55 -9.73 -0.84
CA PHE A 278 10.46 -9.70 -1.83
C PHE A 278 9.39 -10.76 -1.54
N PHE A 279 9.75 -12.00 -1.18
CA PHE A 279 8.76 -13.07 -1.03
C PHE A 279 7.80 -12.89 0.16
N PRO A 280 8.26 -12.60 1.39
CA PRO A 280 7.37 -12.25 2.50
C PRO A 280 6.49 -11.04 2.19
N SER A 281 7.02 -10.06 1.43
CA SER A 281 6.27 -8.86 1.05
C SER A 281 5.02 -9.16 0.21
N LEU A 282 5.05 -10.24 -0.59
CA LEU A 282 3.91 -10.72 -1.37
C LEU A 282 2.80 -11.26 -0.46
N VAL A 283 3.18 -11.96 0.62
CA VAL A 283 2.21 -12.45 1.61
C VAL A 283 1.55 -11.28 2.32
N PHE A 284 2.32 -10.29 2.77
CA PHE A 284 1.75 -9.08 3.37
C PHE A 284 0.76 -8.42 2.40
N GLY A 285 1.12 -8.30 1.12
CA GLY A 285 0.21 -7.72 0.13
C GLY A 285 -1.06 -8.53 -0.09
N ALA A 286 -0.96 -9.86 -0.12
CA ALA A 286 -2.12 -10.75 -0.22
C ALA A 286 -3.02 -10.67 1.02
N ILE A 287 -2.44 -10.73 2.23
CA ILE A 287 -3.20 -10.62 3.48
C ILE A 287 -3.95 -9.29 3.54
N TYR A 288 -3.33 -8.19 3.09
CA TYR A 288 -4.02 -6.90 3.05
C TYR A 288 -5.16 -6.90 2.04
N GLU A 289 -4.97 -7.50 0.86
CA GLU A 289 -6.02 -7.57 -0.15
C GLU A 289 -7.24 -8.37 0.33
N TYR A 290 -7.02 -9.51 1.00
CA TYR A 290 -8.12 -10.37 1.50
C TYR A 290 -8.71 -9.91 2.83
N GLY A 291 -7.91 -9.23 3.65
CA GLY A 291 -8.28 -8.77 4.99
C GLY A 291 -8.80 -7.35 5.03
N LYS A 292 -8.36 -6.49 4.11
CA LYS A 292 -8.59 -5.02 4.06
C LYS A 292 -8.48 -4.37 5.45
N ASN A 293 -7.50 -4.84 6.24
CA ASN A 293 -7.28 -4.43 7.62
C ASN A 293 -5.78 -4.27 7.87
N ILE A 294 -5.36 -3.02 8.06
CA ILE A 294 -3.94 -2.71 8.25
C ILE A 294 -3.40 -3.21 9.59
N VAL A 295 -4.25 -3.35 10.62
CA VAL A 295 -3.86 -3.87 11.93
C VAL A 295 -3.52 -5.35 11.83
N VAL A 296 -4.32 -6.13 11.07
CA VAL A 296 -4.02 -7.55 10.79
C VAL A 296 -2.66 -7.68 10.10
N ASN A 297 -2.41 -6.85 9.09
CA ASN A 297 -1.12 -6.81 8.39
C ASN A 297 0.05 -6.43 9.30
N ALA A 298 -0.10 -5.37 10.09
CA ALA A 298 0.90 -4.91 11.03
C ALA A 298 1.24 -5.99 12.07
N LEU A 299 0.24 -6.76 12.53
CA LEU A 299 0.45 -7.91 13.41
C LEU A 299 1.22 -9.03 12.70
N VAL A 300 0.85 -9.42 11.47
CA VAL A 300 1.59 -10.44 10.71
C VAL A 300 3.05 -10.03 10.55
N HIS A 301 3.29 -8.80 10.07
CA HIS A 301 4.63 -8.29 9.81
C HIS A 301 5.43 -8.15 11.11
N GLY A 302 4.88 -7.49 12.14
CA GLY A 302 5.55 -7.31 13.42
C GLY A 302 5.85 -8.64 14.14
N LEU A 303 4.93 -9.62 14.09
CA LEU A 303 5.15 -10.96 14.64
C LEU A 303 6.22 -11.71 13.86
N TYR A 304 6.20 -11.63 12.53
CA TYR A 304 7.21 -12.25 11.69
C TYR A 304 8.62 -11.74 12.06
N ASN A 305 8.82 -10.42 12.11
CA ASN A 305 10.10 -9.82 12.53
C ASN A 305 10.47 -10.24 13.96
N SER A 306 9.51 -10.23 14.88
CA SER A 306 9.74 -10.58 16.29
C SER A 306 10.15 -12.04 16.48
N VAL A 307 9.54 -12.96 15.72
CA VAL A 307 9.91 -14.39 15.73
C VAL A 307 11.34 -14.54 15.23
N LEU A 308 11.72 -13.85 14.15
CA LEU A 308 13.10 -13.89 13.66
C LEU A 308 14.10 -13.35 14.67
N LEU A 309 13.81 -12.21 15.33
CA LEU A 309 14.65 -11.67 16.41
C LEU A 309 14.77 -12.65 17.59
N ALA A 310 13.67 -13.28 18.00
CA ALA A 310 13.68 -14.25 19.09
C ALA A 310 14.48 -15.50 18.73
N LEU A 311 14.32 -16.04 17.52
CA LEU A 311 15.12 -17.16 17.02
C LEU A 311 16.60 -16.81 16.93
N SER A 312 16.92 -15.59 16.48
CA SER A 312 18.30 -15.06 16.43
C SER A 312 18.93 -15.01 17.80
N TYR A 313 18.21 -14.48 18.80
CA TYR A 313 18.67 -14.44 20.18
C TYR A 313 18.93 -15.84 20.72
N LEU A 314 17.98 -16.77 20.53
CA LEU A 314 18.15 -18.15 20.99
C LEU A 314 19.35 -18.84 20.34
N ALA A 315 19.57 -18.60 19.04
CA ALA A 315 20.72 -19.12 18.31
C ALA A 315 22.03 -18.55 18.85
N LEU A 316 22.14 -17.24 19.05
CA LEU A 316 23.35 -16.59 19.58
C LEU A 316 23.65 -17.01 21.03
N GLN A 317 22.62 -17.18 21.86
CA GLN A 317 22.77 -17.43 23.29
C GLN A 317 22.97 -18.92 23.64
N PHE A 318 22.38 -19.82 22.85
CA PHE A 318 22.29 -21.25 23.19
C PHE A 318 22.77 -22.19 22.09
N ALA A 319 23.41 -21.69 21.02
CA ALA A 319 24.06 -22.56 20.05
C ALA A 319 25.06 -23.49 20.77
N PRO A 320 24.91 -24.83 20.67
CA PRO A 320 25.81 -25.75 21.34
C PRO A 320 27.21 -25.62 20.77
N GLU A 321 28.24 -25.51 21.63
CA GLU A 321 29.66 -25.59 21.22
C GLU A 321 29.98 -26.88 20.43
N SER A 322 29.15 -27.91 20.58
CA SER A 322 29.25 -29.22 19.93
C SER A 322 28.60 -29.31 18.54
N ALA A 323 27.77 -28.33 18.15
CA ALA A 323 27.53 -28.13 16.73
C ALA A 323 28.86 -27.57 16.22
N GLY A 324 29.65 -28.38 15.51
CA GLY A 324 30.86 -27.85 14.87
C GLY A 324 30.55 -26.54 14.13
N SER A 325 31.58 -25.73 13.86
CA SER A 325 31.49 -24.41 13.22
C SER A 325 30.39 -24.29 12.18
N ASP A 326 30.10 -25.35 11.43
CA ASP A 326 29.21 -25.40 10.29
C ASP A 326 27.71 -25.48 10.66
N GLY A 327 27.31 -26.02 11.82
CA GLY A 327 25.89 -26.24 12.17
C GLY A 327 25.24 -25.07 12.89
N ALA A 328 25.95 -24.49 13.86
CA ALA A 328 25.53 -23.26 14.52
C ALA A 328 25.71 -22.05 13.60
N ALA A 329 26.78 -22.01 12.79
CA ALA A 329 26.90 -20.99 11.76
C ALA A 329 25.84 -21.14 10.67
N ALA A 330 25.45 -22.35 10.23
CA ALA A 330 24.37 -22.47 9.26
C ALA A 330 23.02 -21.94 9.79
N VAL A 331 22.70 -22.15 11.07
CA VAL A 331 21.48 -21.58 11.68
C VAL A 331 21.61 -20.07 11.88
N LEU A 332 22.78 -19.57 12.30
CA LEU A 332 23.03 -18.14 12.44
C LEU A 332 23.11 -17.43 11.09
N ASP A 333 23.63 -18.06 10.05
CA ASP A 333 23.68 -17.58 8.68
C ASP A 333 22.26 -17.55 8.13
N VAL A 334 21.51 -18.66 8.21
CA VAL A 334 20.09 -18.71 7.81
C VAL A 334 19.25 -17.67 8.54
N ILE A 335 19.56 -17.36 9.79
CA ILE A 335 18.80 -16.37 10.56
C ILE A 335 19.30 -14.93 10.32
N ALA A 336 20.60 -14.72 10.11
CA ALA A 336 21.17 -13.42 9.72
C ALA A 336 20.81 -13.04 8.28
N ILE A 337 20.57 -14.04 7.42
CA ILE A 337 19.96 -13.91 6.09
C ILE A 337 18.53 -13.32 6.19
N LEU A 338 17.83 -13.55 7.30
CA LEU A 338 16.40 -13.26 7.47
C LEU A 338 16.08 -11.95 8.22
N LEU A 339 17.06 -11.37 8.93
CA LEU A 339 16.94 -10.09 9.62
C LEU A 339 17.41 -8.91 8.76
#